data_AF-X1VZ02-F1
#
_entry.id   AF-X1VZ02-F1
#
_cell.length_a   1.000
_cell.length_b   1.000
_cell.length_c   1.000
_cell.angle_alpha   90.00
_cell.angle_beta   90.00
_cell.angle_gamma   90.00
#
_symmetry.space_group_name_H-M   'P 1'
#
loop_
_entity.id
_entity.type
_entity.pdbx_description
1 polymer ?
#
loop_
_entity_poly.entity_id
_entity_poly.type
_entity_poly.pdbx_seq_one_letter_code
_entity_poly.pdbx_strand_id
1 'polypeptide(L)'
;MRFARLLQYQNPEAKVTIFYIDLQTAGKGFGEFYEECKETIRFVRGVPVEVCETSPNELEVKYEDLTKGGIAKESYDLVVLSVGITPRKDFWDLARVLGINLGDYGFFDAQDILDSNRTNVDGIFLAGTCQAPKDI
;
A
#
# COMPACT_ATOMS: atom_id res chain seq x y z
N MET A 1 -1.99 4.37 7.67
CA MET A 1 -2.45 5.41 8.61
C MET A 1 -3.92 5.27 9.03
N ARG A 2 -4.90 5.25 8.10
CA ARG A 2 -6.33 5.10 8.45
C ARG A 2 -6.64 3.97 9.44
N PHE A 3 -6.17 2.76 9.16
CA PHE A 3 -6.38 1.62 10.05
C PHE A 3 -5.64 1.74 11.39
N ALA A 4 -4.46 2.37 11.42
CA ALA A 4 -3.73 2.62 12.66
C ALA A 4 -4.52 3.56 13.58
N ARG A 5 -5.11 4.63 13.03
CA ARG A 5 -5.98 5.55 13.79
C ARG A 5 -7.24 4.84 14.31
N LEU A 6 -7.86 4.00 13.49
CA LEU A 6 -9.01 3.19 13.91
C LEU A 6 -8.64 2.23 15.05
N LEU A 7 -7.48 1.58 14.96
CA LEU A 7 -6.97 0.68 16.00
C LEU A 7 -6.76 1.45 17.32
N GLN A 8 -6.15 2.63 17.28
CA GLN A 8 -5.98 3.47 18.48
C GLN A 8 -7.30 3.96 19.05
N TYR A 9 -8.29 4.26 18.20
CA TYR A 9 -9.63 4.63 18.68
C TYR A 9 -10.30 3.48 19.44
N GLN A 10 -10.15 2.24 18.96
CA GLN A 10 -10.70 1.05 19.63
C GLN A 10 -9.89 0.66 20.86
N ASN A 11 -8.56 0.79 20.80
CA ASN A 11 -7.61 0.43 21.83
C ASN A 11 -6.61 1.58 22.06
N PRO A 12 -6.92 2.55 22.95
CA PRO A 12 -6.09 3.74 23.15
C PRO A 12 -4.66 3.47 23.62
N GLU A 13 -4.44 2.36 24.32
CA GLU A 13 -3.13 1.93 24.82
C GLU A 13 -2.25 1.27 23.74
N ALA A 14 -2.81 1.00 22.54
CA ALA A 14 -2.09 0.32 21.47
C ALA A 14 -0.98 1.20 20.89
N LYS A 15 0.26 0.74 21.01
CA LYS A 15 1.43 1.39 20.42
C LYS A 15 1.57 0.95 18.97
N VAL A 16 1.42 1.90 18.05
CA VAL A 16 1.48 1.63 16.61
C VAL A 16 2.75 2.22 16.01
N THR A 17 3.45 1.41 15.22
CA THR A 17 4.60 1.86 14.43
C THR A 17 4.33 1.63 12.94
N ILE A 18 4.59 2.64 12.11
CA ILE A 18 4.53 2.54 10.66
C ILE A 18 5.97 2.66 10.12
N PHE A 19 6.44 1.57 9.53
CA PHE A 19 7.67 1.55 8.73
C PHE A 19 7.39 2.00 7.30
N TYR A 20 8.20 2.91 6.77
CA TYR A 20 7.99 3.45 5.42
C TYR A 20 9.32 3.89 4.77
N ILE A 21 9.34 3.95 3.44
CA ILE A 21 10.44 4.56 2.68
C ILE A 21 10.14 6.04 2.46
N ASP A 22 9.03 6.30 1.78
CA ASP A 22 8.50 7.63 1.51
C ASP A 22 6.98 7.63 1.77
N LEU A 23 6.48 8.72 2.35
CA LEU A 23 5.04 8.91 2.51
C LEU A 23 4.49 9.55 1.24
N GLN A 24 3.67 8.80 0.50
CA GLN A 24 2.97 9.34 -0.66
C GLN A 24 1.76 10.15 -0.19
N THR A 25 1.97 11.44 0.01
CA THR A 25 0.92 12.38 0.46
C THR A 25 0.12 12.94 -0.72
N ALA A 26 -0.44 12.05 -1.55
CA ALA A 26 -1.29 12.43 -2.66
C ALA A 26 -2.74 12.59 -2.20
N GLY A 27 -3.44 13.59 -2.77
CA GLY A 27 -4.85 13.84 -2.48
C GLY A 27 -5.11 14.95 -1.46
N LYS A 28 -6.32 15.50 -1.51
CA LYS A 28 -6.76 16.62 -0.66
C LYS A 28 -6.91 16.16 0.79
N GLY A 29 -6.34 16.91 1.73
CA GLY A 29 -6.48 16.66 3.17
C GLY A 29 -5.53 15.59 3.74
N PHE A 30 -4.68 14.97 2.92
CA PHE A 30 -3.74 13.97 3.41
C PHE A 30 -2.68 14.56 4.34
N GLY A 31 -2.17 15.76 4.04
CA GLY A 31 -1.16 16.43 4.87
C GLY A 31 -1.67 16.68 6.29
N GLU A 32 -2.88 17.21 6.42
CA GLU A 32 -3.56 17.40 7.72
C GLU A 32 -3.73 16.07 8.45
N PHE A 33 -4.18 15.04 7.73
CA PHE A 33 -4.35 13.70 8.30
C PHE A 33 -3.04 13.08 8.80
N TYR A 34 -1.93 13.33 8.10
CA TYR A 34 -0.61 12.89 8.54
C TYR A 34 -0.15 13.62 9.81
N GLU A 35 -0.30 14.95 9.88
CA GLU A 35 0.08 15.72 11.07
C GLU A 35 -0.71 15.27 12.30
N GLU A 36 -2.02 15.02 12.17
CA GLU A 36 -2.83 14.44 13.26
C GLU A 36 -2.31 13.06 13.70
N CYS A 37 -1.93 12.20 12.75
CA CYS A 37 -1.45 10.85 13.06
C CYS A 37 -0.07 10.86 13.72
N LYS A 38 0.79 11.83 13.40
CA LYS A 38 2.17 11.89 13.89
C LYS A 38 2.26 12.11 15.40
N GLU A 39 1.24 12.69 16.02
CA GLU A 39 1.20 12.88 17.48
C GLU A 39 1.04 11.56 18.25
N THR A 40 0.37 10.56 17.68
CA THR A 40 0.03 9.31 18.38
C THR A 40 0.65 8.06 17.76
N ILE A 41 1.07 8.10 16.50
CA ILE A 41 1.65 6.96 15.77
C ILE A 41 3.13 7.21 15.55
N ARG A 42 3.97 6.21 15.83
CA ARG A 42 5.40 6.28 15.56
C ARG A 42 5.68 6.00 14.09
N PHE A 43 6.41 6.88 13.44
CA PHE A 43 6.85 6.73 12.05
C PHE A 43 8.35 6.42 12.03
N VAL A 44 8.73 5.33 11.39
CA VAL A 44 10.12 4.92 11.23
C VAL A 44 10.44 4.86 9.75
N ARG A 45 11.37 5.72 9.31
CA ARG A 45 11.85 5.70 7.92
C ARG A 45 12.89 4.60 7.77
N GLY A 46 12.51 3.53 7.09
CA GLY A 46 13.30 2.31 7.00
C GLY A 46 12.50 1.16 6.41
N VAL A 47 13.20 0.21 5.80
CA VAL A 47 12.60 -1.00 5.23
C VAL A 47 12.82 -2.16 6.20
N PRO A 48 11.74 -2.79 6.71
CA PRO A 48 11.83 -4.08 7.36
C PRO A 48 12.42 -5.11 6.40
N VAL A 49 13.53 -5.73 6.80
CA VAL A 49 14.23 -6.74 6.00
C VAL A 49 13.77 -8.16 6.34
N GLU A 50 13.28 -8.36 7.56
CA GLU A 50 12.96 -9.68 8.08
C GLU A 50 11.96 -9.56 9.24
N VAL A 51 11.03 -10.50 9.31
CA VAL A 51 10.08 -10.67 10.41
C VAL A 51 10.15 -12.13 10.86
N CYS A 52 10.49 -12.35 12.12
CA CYS A 52 10.62 -13.68 12.70
C CYS A 52 9.82 -13.80 13.98
N GLU A 53 9.15 -14.93 14.17
CA GLU A 53 8.58 -15.27 15.47
C GLU A 53 9.69 -15.75 16.40
N THR A 54 9.95 -15.03 17.49
CA THR A 54 11.01 -15.34 18.46
C THR A 54 10.49 -16.10 19.67
N SER A 55 9.22 -15.88 20.02
CA SER A 55 8.49 -16.60 21.05
C SER A 55 6.99 -16.60 20.71
N PRO A 56 6.14 -17.43 21.36
CA PRO A 56 4.72 -17.47 21.06
C PRO A 56 4.07 -16.08 21.20
N ASN A 57 3.49 -15.57 20.12
CA ASN A 57 2.90 -14.22 20.01
C ASN A 57 3.91 -13.06 20.04
N GLU A 58 5.19 -13.30 19.79
CA GLU A 58 6.20 -12.25 19.70
C GLU A 58 6.90 -12.29 18.33
N LEU A 59 6.76 -11.21 17.58
CA LEU A 59 7.36 -11.03 16.26
C LEU A 59 8.49 -10.02 16.35
N GLU A 60 9.74 -10.45 16.14
CA GLU A 60 10.88 -9.56 15.98
C GLU A 60 10.91 -9.04 14.53
N VAL A 61 10.86 -7.72 14.38
CA VAL A 61 11.04 -7.02 13.10
C VAL A 61 12.45 -6.46 13.05
N LYS A 62 13.23 -6.90 12.07
CA LYS A 62 14.55 -6.37 11.77
C LYS A 62 14.43 -5.37 10.63
N TYR A 63 14.97 -4.17 10.80
CA TYR A 63 14.85 -3.10 9.81
C TYR A 63 16.10 -2.22 9.80
N GLU A 64 16.34 -1.55 8.68
CA GLU A 64 17.37 -0.52 8.58
C GLU A 64 16.82 0.81 9.10
N ASP A 65 17.42 1.36 10.17
CA ASP A 65 17.09 2.69 10.67
C ASP A 65 17.94 3.73 9.93
N LEU A 66 17.35 4.36 8.91
CA LEU A 66 18.03 5.38 8.10
C LEU A 66 18.37 6.64 8.90
N THR A 67 17.75 6.85 10.07
CA THR A 67 18.02 8.02 10.93
C THR A 67 19.25 7.77 11.80
N LYS A 68 19.44 6.53 12.27
CA LYS A 68 20.54 6.16 13.18
C LYS A 68 21.73 5.52 12.48
N GLY A 69 21.58 5.08 11.24
CA GLY A 69 22.64 4.44 10.45
C GLY A 69 22.99 3.05 10.99
N GLY A 70 22.08 2.08 10.82
CA GLY A 70 22.34 0.70 11.20
C GLY A 70 21.09 -0.19 11.18
N ILE A 71 21.28 -1.47 11.51
CA ILE A 71 20.20 -2.44 11.64
C ILE A 71 19.66 -2.41 13.06
N ALA A 72 18.36 -2.16 13.20
CA ALA A 72 17.63 -2.24 14.45
C ALA A 72 16.73 -3.48 14.47
N LYS A 73 16.36 -3.91 15.67
CA LYS A 73 15.45 -5.01 15.95
C LYS A 73 14.44 -4.55 17.00
N GLU A 74 13.17 -4.84 16.78
CA GLU A 74 12.11 -4.50 17.73
C GLU A 74 11.00 -5.56 17.70
N SER A 75 10.49 -5.91 18.89
CA SER A 75 9.43 -6.91 19.05
C SER A 75 8.03 -6.26 18.95
N TYR A 76 7.11 -6.98 18.34
CA TYR A 76 5.71 -6.61 18.17
C TYR A 76 4.79 -7.82 18.39
N ASP A 77 3.59 -7.59 18.93
CA ASP A 77 2.57 -8.65 19.06
C ASP A 77 1.86 -8.94 17.72
N LEU A 78 1.87 -7.98 16.80
CA LEU A 78 1.23 -8.09 15.49
C LEU A 78 1.98 -7.25 14.44
N VAL A 79 2.25 -7.87 13.29
CA VAL A 79 2.80 -7.19 12.11
C VAL A 79 1.77 -7.21 10.98
N VAL A 80 1.45 -6.02 10.46
CA VAL A 80 0.52 -5.86 9.34
C VAL A 80 1.28 -5.47 8.08
N LEU A 81 1.19 -6.29 7.04
CA LEU A 81 1.77 -6.00 5.73
C LEU A 81 0.82 -5.10 4.93
N SER A 82 1.26 -3.88 4.63
CA SER A 82 0.54 -2.97 3.71
C SER A 82 0.81 -3.39 2.26
N VAL A 83 0.10 -4.42 1.80
CA VAL A 83 0.29 -5.01 0.46
C VAL A 83 -0.22 -4.09 -0.65
N GLY A 84 0.49 -4.08 -1.78
CA GLY A 84 0.11 -3.31 -2.97
C GLY A 84 -1.06 -3.95 -3.74
N ILE A 85 -1.67 -3.16 -4.63
CA ILE A 85 -2.69 -3.63 -5.57
C ILE A 85 -1.99 -4.23 -6.78
N THR A 86 -2.39 -5.44 -7.15
CA THR A 86 -1.91 -6.15 -8.35
C THR A 86 -3.11 -6.51 -9.24
N PRO A 87 -2.89 -6.75 -10.55
CA PRO A 87 -3.96 -7.23 -11.42
C PRO A 87 -4.57 -8.52 -10.89
N ARG A 88 -5.86 -8.72 -11.20
CA ARG A 88 -6.55 -9.96 -10.85
C ARG A 88 -5.91 -11.14 -11.59
N LYS A 89 -5.86 -12.34 -10.99
CA LYS A 89 -5.17 -13.52 -11.54
C LYS A 89 -5.59 -13.92 -12.97
N ASP A 90 -6.81 -13.61 -13.39
CA ASP A 90 -7.41 -13.94 -14.68
C ASP A 90 -7.37 -12.76 -15.68
N PHE A 91 -6.58 -11.71 -15.41
CA PHE A 91 -6.50 -10.51 -16.25
C PHE A 91 -6.20 -10.83 -17.72
N TRP A 92 -5.35 -11.83 -17.98
CA TRP A 92 -4.95 -12.24 -19.32
C TRP A 92 -6.07 -12.93 -20.09
N ASP A 93 -6.81 -13.82 -19.44
CA ASP A 93 -7.96 -14.49 -20.05
C ASP A 93 -9.06 -13.49 -20.39
N LEU A 94 -9.31 -12.53 -19.49
CA LEU A 94 -10.30 -11.48 -19.72
C LEU A 94 -9.88 -10.55 -20.86
N ALA A 95 -8.61 -10.14 -20.91
CA ALA A 95 -8.06 -9.35 -22.01
C ALA A 95 -8.27 -10.07 -23.36
N ARG A 96 -8.00 -11.37 -23.41
CA ARG A 96 -8.17 -12.19 -24.61
C ARG A 96 -9.63 -12.32 -25.04
N VAL A 97 -10.55 -12.52 -24.10
CA VAL A 97 -12.00 -12.62 -24.39
C VAL A 97 -12.54 -11.29 -24.93
N LEU A 98 -12.10 -10.16 -24.36
CA LEU A 98 -12.55 -8.83 -24.75
C LEU A 98 -11.78 -8.25 -25.95
N GLY A 99 -10.62 -8.82 -26.30
CA GLY A 99 -9.73 -8.29 -27.34
C GLY A 99 -9.04 -6.99 -26.96
N ILE A 100 -8.89 -6.70 -25.66
CA ILE A 100 -8.32 -5.45 -25.15
C ILE A 100 -6.84 -5.60 -24.77
N ASN A 101 -6.11 -4.49 -24.86
CA ASN A 101 -4.69 -4.43 -24.55
C ASN A 101 -4.41 -4.46 -23.05
N LEU A 102 -3.21 -4.94 -22.71
CA LEU A 102 -2.64 -4.91 -21.37
C LEU A 102 -1.44 -3.98 -21.36
N GLY A 103 -1.28 -3.22 -20.28
CA GLY A 103 -0.08 -2.42 -20.03
C GLY A 103 1.04 -3.26 -19.46
N ASP A 104 2.21 -2.63 -19.29
CA ASP A 104 3.47 -3.30 -18.90
C ASP A 104 3.39 -4.07 -17.57
N TYR A 105 2.51 -3.64 -16.66
CA TYR A 105 2.33 -4.23 -15.34
C TYR A 105 1.14 -5.21 -15.24
N GLY A 106 0.53 -5.56 -16.37
CA GLY A 106 -0.59 -6.50 -16.44
C GLY A 106 -1.96 -5.92 -16.11
N PHE A 107 -2.08 -4.60 -15.92
CA PHE A 107 -3.37 -3.91 -15.86
C PHE A 107 -3.92 -3.68 -17.28
N PHE A 108 -5.21 -3.40 -17.41
CA PHE A 108 -5.80 -3.09 -18.71
C PHE A 108 -5.37 -1.71 -19.21
N ASP A 109 -4.98 -1.65 -20.46
CA ASP A 109 -4.42 -0.44 -21.06
C ASP A 109 -5.49 0.46 -21.67
N ALA A 110 -5.30 1.76 -21.51
CA ALA A 110 -6.13 2.75 -22.18
C ALA A 110 -5.56 3.03 -23.57
N GLN A 111 -6.43 3.34 -24.53
CA GLN A 111 -6.05 3.63 -25.90
C GLN A 111 -5.26 4.95 -26.02
N ASP A 112 -5.63 5.95 -25.22
CA ASP A 112 -5.05 7.29 -25.24
C ASP A 112 -4.84 7.79 -23.80
N ILE A 113 -3.74 8.51 -23.58
CA ILE A 113 -3.43 9.19 -22.34
C ILE A 113 -4.49 10.27 -22.03
N LEU A 114 -5.04 10.92 -23.05
CA LEU A 114 -6.06 11.95 -22.91
C LEU A 114 -7.45 11.36 -22.60
N ASP A 115 -7.72 10.13 -23.02
CA ASP A 115 -8.96 9.40 -22.73
C ASP A 115 -8.65 8.08 -22.03
N SER A 116 -8.29 8.21 -20.75
CA SER A 116 -7.90 7.08 -19.91
C SER A 116 -8.97 6.01 -19.73
N ASN A 117 -10.22 6.22 -20.18
CA ASN A 117 -11.30 5.26 -20.01
C ASN A 117 -11.55 4.39 -21.24
N ARG A 118 -11.03 4.76 -22.42
CA ARG A 118 -11.26 3.99 -23.65
C ARG A 118 -10.22 2.90 -23.83
N THR A 119 -10.65 1.74 -24.30
CA THR A 119 -9.74 0.67 -24.76
C THR A 119 -9.49 0.78 -26.26
N ASN A 120 -8.63 -0.08 -26.79
CA ASN A 120 -8.44 -0.27 -28.23
C ASN A 120 -9.67 -0.86 -28.96
N VAL A 121 -10.71 -1.30 -28.23
CA VAL A 121 -11.93 -1.87 -28.80
C VAL A 121 -13.09 -0.90 -28.59
N ASP A 122 -13.71 -0.48 -29.70
CA ASP A 122 -14.85 0.43 -29.65
C ASP A 122 -16.02 -0.15 -28.85
N GLY A 123 -16.57 0.66 -27.95
CA GLY A 123 -17.65 0.26 -27.06
C GLY A 123 -17.20 -0.43 -25.76
N ILE A 124 -15.91 -0.72 -25.59
CA ILE A 124 -15.36 -1.25 -24.33
C ILE A 124 -14.58 -0.16 -23.59
N PHE A 125 -14.97 0.06 -22.34
CA PHE A 125 -14.40 1.08 -21.47
C PHE A 125 -13.87 0.46 -20.18
N LEU A 126 -12.93 1.17 -19.56
CA LEU A 126 -12.28 0.79 -18.30
C LEU A 126 -12.70 1.73 -17.19
N ALA A 127 -12.84 1.18 -15.98
CA ALA A 127 -13.18 1.94 -14.78
C ALA A 127 -12.57 1.33 -13.52
N GLY A 128 -11.96 2.18 -12.70
CA GLY A 128 -11.43 1.80 -11.38
C GLY A 128 -10.04 1.16 -11.43
N THR A 129 -9.78 0.28 -10.47
CA THR A 129 -8.44 -0.28 -10.22
C THR A 129 -7.98 -1.34 -11.23
N CYS A 130 -8.83 -1.66 -12.21
CA CYS A 130 -8.47 -2.56 -13.30
C CYS A 130 -7.42 -1.95 -14.25
N GLN A 131 -7.27 -0.61 -14.22
CA GLN A 131 -6.29 0.15 -15.01
C GLN A 131 -4.95 0.36 -14.28
N ALA A 132 -5.01 0.56 -12.96
CA ALA A 132 -3.85 0.84 -12.11
C ALA A 132 -4.29 0.86 -10.63
N PRO A 133 -3.36 0.81 -9.66
CA PRO A 133 -3.66 1.14 -8.27
C PRO A 133 -4.23 2.56 -8.16
N LYS A 134 -5.44 2.68 -7.60
CA LYS A 134 -6.16 3.95 -7.40
C LYS A 134 -6.92 3.89 -6.07
N ASP A 135 -7.20 5.05 -5.49
CA ASP A 135 -8.11 5.21 -4.36
C ASP A 135 -9.58 5.28 -4.83
N ILE A 136 -10.49 5.50 -3.87
CA ILE A 136 -11.95 5.63 -4.07
C ILE A 136 -12.30 7.11 -4.17
#